data_AF-A0A2N1TSA3-F1
#
_entry.id   AF-A0A2N1TSA3-F1
#
_cell.length_a   1.000
_cell.length_b   1.000
_cell.length_c   1.000
_cell.angle_alpha   90.00
_cell.angle_beta   90.00
_cell.angle_gamma   90.00
#
_symmetry.space_group_name_H-M   'P 1'
#
loop_
_entity.id
_entity.type
_entity.pdbx_description
1 polymer ?
#
loop_
_entity_poly.entity_id
_entity_poly.type
_entity_poly.pdbx_seq_one_letter_code
_entity_poly.pdbx_strand_id
1 'polypeptide(L)'
;MFSTGSAQAMSDRAPAFTHIEVEEVSAPDNFQNTRRYLITYFNEIEGKKFQVFPTRDEKVADADLILARVVRQYLDDEYENQGKWMDEHVVEDANMGQILDLVNQDYMSAAWNAKNVNELRQYMHKYNKYLQLYTLQVYLDYKASKTEYYSGMDIDPILLKLNEGNHPDVANFILVNYTDK
;
A
#
# COMPACT_ATOMS: atom_id res chain seq x y z
N MET A 1 10.96 -9.07 29.41
CA MET A 1 10.63 -7.71 28.93
C MET A 1 10.26 -7.86 27.47
N PHE A 2 8.98 -7.82 27.14
CA PHE A 2 8.53 -7.75 25.75
C PHE A 2 7.80 -6.42 25.60
N SER A 3 8.36 -5.57 24.75
CA SER A 3 7.83 -4.27 24.37
C SER A 3 6.65 -4.51 23.44
N THR A 4 5.43 -4.39 23.97
CA THR A 4 4.22 -4.24 23.18
C THR A 4 4.12 -2.78 22.73
N GLY A 5 4.26 -2.53 21.45
CA GLY A 5 4.01 -1.25 20.82
C GLY A 5 4.11 -1.43 19.31
N SER A 6 3.10 -1.16 18.49
CA SER A 6 1.93 -0.31 18.69
C SER A 6 0.83 -0.75 17.72
N ALA A 7 -0.18 -1.47 18.20
CA ALA A 7 -1.48 -1.39 17.59
C ALA A 7 -1.99 0.02 17.89
N GLN A 8 -2.00 0.91 16.89
CA GLN A 8 -2.78 2.14 17.00
C GLN A 8 -4.19 1.73 17.39
N ALA A 9 -4.65 2.20 18.55
CA ALA A 9 -6.00 1.94 19.00
C ALA A 9 -6.96 2.51 17.94
N MET A 10 -7.85 1.66 17.40
CA MET A 10 -8.97 2.12 16.59
C MET A 10 -9.65 3.26 17.36
N SER A 11 -9.86 4.40 16.69
CA SER A 11 -10.54 5.55 17.27
C SER A 11 -11.92 5.15 17.82
N ASP A 12 -12.22 5.46 19.08
CA ASP A 12 -13.55 5.25 19.70
C ASP A 12 -14.69 6.05 19.01
N ARG A 13 -14.35 6.93 18.06
CA ARG A 13 -15.29 7.70 17.25
C ARG A 13 -15.69 6.90 16.01
N ALA A 14 -16.99 6.90 15.69
CA ALA A 14 -17.48 6.30 14.45
C ALA A 14 -16.73 6.87 13.22
N PRO A 15 -16.25 6.01 12.29
CA PRO A 15 -15.53 6.45 11.10
C PRO A 15 -16.32 7.45 10.27
N ALA A 16 -15.62 8.33 9.56
CA ALA A 16 -16.26 9.36 8.73
C ALA A 16 -16.95 8.80 7.46
N PHE A 17 -16.74 7.52 7.17
CA PHE A 17 -17.29 6.78 6.05
C PHE A 17 -17.70 5.38 6.51
N THR A 18 -18.66 4.75 5.84
CA THR A 18 -19.06 3.35 6.14
C THR A 18 -18.61 2.36 5.08
N HIS A 19 -18.13 2.85 3.94
CA HIS A 19 -17.69 2.01 2.84
C HIS A 19 -16.53 2.66 2.07
N ILE A 20 -15.59 1.82 1.61
CA ILE A 20 -14.43 2.20 0.82
C ILE A 20 -14.43 1.40 -0.47
N GLU A 21 -14.41 2.09 -1.60
CA GLU A 21 -14.17 1.49 -2.91
C GLU A 21 -12.73 1.77 -3.35
N VAL A 22 -12.15 0.78 -4.02
CA VAL A 22 -10.76 0.78 -4.47
C VAL A 22 -10.75 0.36 -5.93
N GLU A 23 -10.11 1.15 -6.78
CA GLU A 23 -10.02 0.91 -8.23
C GLU A 23 -8.55 0.93 -8.65
N GLU A 24 -8.09 -0.13 -9.33
CA GLU A 24 -6.76 -0.13 -9.95
C GLU A 24 -6.73 0.87 -11.11
N VAL A 25 -5.70 1.71 -11.14
CA VAL A 25 -5.44 2.64 -12.23
C VAL A 25 -3.99 2.55 -12.67
N SER A 26 -3.69 2.98 -13.90
CA SER A 26 -2.31 3.00 -14.38
C SER A 26 -1.42 3.91 -13.52
N ALA A 27 -0.26 3.37 -13.13
CA ALA A 27 0.82 4.16 -12.59
C ALA A 27 1.42 5.07 -13.69
N PRO A 28 1.91 6.28 -13.34
CA PRO A 28 2.65 7.11 -14.29
C PRO A 28 3.90 6.42 -14.84
N ASP A 29 4.33 6.78 -16.05
CA ASP A 29 5.48 6.17 -16.74
C ASP A 29 6.81 6.22 -15.97
N ASN A 30 6.94 7.09 -14.99
CA ASN A 30 8.12 7.23 -14.13
C ASN A 30 8.01 6.52 -12.77
N PHE A 31 6.87 5.88 -12.50
CA PHE A 31 6.63 4.94 -11.42
C PHE A 31 6.42 3.55 -12.03
N GLN A 32 7.38 3.12 -12.86
CA GLN A 32 7.37 1.77 -13.43
C GLN A 32 7.43 0.74 -12.30
N ASN A 33 6.80 -0.43 -12.49
CA ASN A 33 6.69 -1.48 -11.48
C ASN A 33 5.94 -1.04 -10.20
N THR A 34 4.83 -0.33 -10.37
CA THR A 34 3.96 0.13 -9.28
C THR A 34 2.52 -0.26 -9.58
N ARG A 35 1.84 -0.87 -8.61
CA ARG A 35 0.38 -0.98 -8.59
C ARG A 35 -0.22 0.24 -7.93
N ARG A 36 -1.15 0.88 -8.61
CA ARG A 36 -1.74 2.12 -8.14
C ARG A 36 -3.24 1.97 -8.02
N TYR A 37 -3.75 2.40 -6.87
CA TYR A 37 -5.16 2.35 -6.56
C TYR A 37 -5.71 3.74 -6.25
N LEU A 38 -6.87 4.06 -6.81
CA LEU A 38 -7.69 5.18 -6.36
C LEU A 38 -8.61 4.71 -5.23
N ILE A 39 -8.78 5.56 -4.23
CA ILE A 39 -9.59 5.28 -3.04
C ILE A 39 -10.73 6.30 -2.98
N THR A 40 -11.96 5.81 -2.87
CA THR A 40 -13.18 6.60 -2.78
C THR A 40 -14.03 6.17 -1.60
N TYR A 41 -14.69 7.14 -0.97
CA TYR A 41 -15.39 6.97 0.32
C TYR A 41 -16.89 7.15 0.15
N PHE A 42 -17.66 6.31 0.83
CA PHE A 42 -19.12 6.35 0.77
C PHE A 42 -19.73 6.15 2.15
N ASN A 43 -20.92 6.74 2.32
CA ASN A 43 -21.86 6.37 3.37
C ASN A 43 -23.01 5.59 2.77
N GLU A 44 -23.34 4.46 3.38
CA GLU A 44 -24.48 3.64 2.99
C GLU A 44 -25.67 3.96 3.90
N ILE A 45 -26.72 4.51 3.31
CA ILE A 45 -27.96 4.87 4.01
C ILE A 45 -29.09 4.17 3.28
N GLU A 46 -29.80 3.30 3.99
CA GLU A 46 -30.93 2.52 3.46
C GLU A 46 -30.58 1.73 2.17
N GLY A 47 -29.37 1.15 2.12
CA GLY A 47 -28.88 0.36 0.98
C GLY A 47 -28.42 1.18 -0.23
N LYS A 48 -28.38 2.52 -0.12
CA LYS A 48 -27.85 3.41 -1.16
C LYS A 48 -26.52 3.99 -0.72
N LYS A 49 -25.53 3.93 -1.61
CA LYS A 49 -24.21 4.54 -1.42
C LYS A 49 -24.22 6.00 -1.84
N PHE A 50 -23.78 6.87 -0.94
CA PHE A 50 -23.58 8.30 -1.20
C PHE A 50 -22.09 8.60 -1.04
N GLN A 51 -21.48 9.13 -2.10
CA GLN A 51 -20.07 9.50 -2.02
C GLN A 51 -19.89 10.62 -1.01
N VAL A 52 -18.89 10.47 -0.15
CA VAL A 52 -18.49 11.47 0.85
C VAL A 52 -17.04 11.87 0.63
N PHE A 53 -16.67 13.02 1.18
CA PHE A 53 -15.32 13.58 1.08
C PHE A 53 -14.82 13.89 2.49
N PRO A 54 -14.38 12.86 3.24
CA PRO A 54 -13.87 13.05 4.60
C PRO A 54 -12.69 14.02 4.60
N THR A 55 -12.57 14.80 5.67
CA THR A 55 -11.42 15.68 5.86
C THR A 55 -10.14 14.87 6.00
N ARG A 56 -8.99 15.51 5.75
CA ARG A 56 -7.70 14.81 5.90
C ARG A 56 -7.51 14.26 7.31
N ASP A 57 -7.92 15.00 8.34
CA ASP A 57 -7.75 14.58 9.73
C ASP A 57 -8.61 13.35 10.07
N GLU A 58 -9.83 13.27 9.53
CA GLU A 58 -10.66 12.07 9.64
C GLU A 58 -10.00 10.87 8.93
N LYS A 59 -9.45 11.08 7.73
CA LYS A 59 -8.76 10.01 6.99
C LYS A 59 -7.47 9.55 7.65
N VAL A 60 -6.76 10.43 8.34
CA VAL A 60 -5.59 10.07 9.14
C VAL A 60 -6.00 9.28 10.38
N ALA A 61 -7.12 9.64 11.01
CA ALA A 61 -7.64 8.91 12.16
C ALA A 61 -8.12 7.49 11.82
N ASP A 62 -8.66 7.32 10.61
CA ASP A 62 -9.17 6.05 10.07
C ASP A 62 -8.21 5.43 9.03
N ALA A 63 -6.91 5.76 9.10
CA ALA A 63 -5.91 5.33 8.12
C ALA A 63 -5.71 3.81 8.09
N ASP A 64 -5.87 3.16 9.24
CA ASP A 64 -5.82 1.71 9.40
C ASP A 64 -6.91 1.00 8.58
N LEU A 65 -8.16 1.49 8.60
CA LEU A 65 -9.27 0.96 7.82
C LEU A 65 -9.04 1.16 6.31
N ILE A 66 -8.50 2.31 5.93
CA ILE A 66 -8.13 2.63 4.54
C ILE A 66 -7.05 1.66 4.06
N LEU A 67 -6.00 1.50 4.87
CA LEU A 67 -4.86 0.65 4.58
C LEU A 67 -5.29 -0.82 4.48
N ALA A 68 -6.10 -1.31 5.41
CA ALA A 68 -6.63 -2.67 5.38
C ALA A 68 -7.42 -2.96 4.09
N ARG A 69 -8.28 -2.03 3.66
CA ARG A 69 -9.07 -2.21 2.43
C ARG A 69 -8.17 -2.27 1.19
N VAL A 70 -7.21 -1.34 1.08
CA VAL A 70 -6.37 -1.24 -0.13
C VAL A 70 -5.32 -2.34 -0.18
N VAL A 71 -4.77 -2.76 0.96
CA VAL A 71 -3.89 -3.93 1.07
C VAL A 71 -4.64 -5.19 0.67
N ARG A 72 -5.89 -5.38 1.12
CA ARG A 72 -6.68 -6.54 0.69
C ARG A 72 -6.86 -6.59 -0.83
N GLN A 73 -7.18 -5.45 -1.45
CA GLN A 73 -7.31 -5.37 -2.91
C GLN A 73 -6.00 -5.72 -3.61
N TYR A 74 -4.87 -5.20 -3.13
CA TYR A 74 -3.55 -5.53 -3.68
C TYR A 74 -3.23 -7.03 -3.57
N LEU A 75 -3.46 -7.64 -2.40
CA LEU A 75 -3.21 -9.06 -2.18
C LEU A 75 -4.08 -9.95 -3.07
N ASP A 76 -5.35 -9.55 -3.27
CA ASP A 76 -6.26 -10.22 -4.20
C ASP A 76 -5.71 -10.18 -5.64
N ASP A 77 -5.27 -9.01 -6.10
CA ASP A 77 -4.83 -8.78 -7.48
C ASP A 77 -3.47 -9.44 -7.80
N GLU A 78 -2.49 -9.31 -6.90
CA GLU A 78 -1.10 -9.74 -7.13
C GLU A 78 -0.79 -11.18 -6.73
N TYR A 79 -1.63 -11.76 -5.85
CA TYR A 79 -1.39 -13.10 -5.32
C TYR A 79 -2.55 -14.04 -5.57
N GLU A 80 -3.73 -13.81 -4.98
CA GLU A 80 -4.83 -14.77 -5.03
C GLU A 80 -5.32 -15.01 -6.47
N ASN A 81 -5.55 -13.93 -7.23
CA ASN A 81 -5.97 -14.00 -8.64
C ASN A 81 -4.88 -14.57 -9.57
N GLN A 82 -3.62 -14.54 -9.14
CA GLN A 82 -2.48 -15.13 -9.87
C GLN A 82 -2.21 -16.58 -9.45
N GLY A 83 -2.98 -17.12 -8.50
CA GLY A 83 -2.79 -18.47 -7.97
C GLY A 83 -1.55 -18.63 -7.07
N LYS A 84 -0.98 -17.52 -6.58
CA LYS A 84 0.06 -17.54 -5.55
C LYS A 84 -0.61 -17.69 -4.19
N TRP A 85 -0.01 -18.48 -3.30
CA TRP A 85 -0.48 -18.60 -1.93
C TRP A 85 0.44 -17.86 -0.97
N MET A 86 -0.20 -17.19 0.00
CA MET A 86 0.44 -16.41 1.05
C MET A 86 0.05 -17.04 2.39
N ASP A 87 1.02 -17.19 3.28
CA ASP A 87 0.76 -17.69 4.64
C ASP A 87 0.36 -16.54 5.57
N GLU A 88 1.14 -15.47 5.55
CA GLU A 88 0.99 -14.30 6.41
C GLU A 88 1.40 -13.03 5.65
N HIS A 89 0.82 -11.90 6.03
CA HIS A 89 1.29 -10.60 5.61
C HIS A 89 1.26 -9.62 6.78
N VAL A 90 2.22 -8.69 6.79
CA VAL A 90 2.37 -7.67 7.83
C VAL A 90 2.55 -6.32 7.18
N VAL A 91 1.86 -5.31 7.70
CA VAL A 91 2.03 -3.92 7.28
C VAL A 91 2.66 -3.13 8.41
N GLU A 92 3.75 -2.44 8.12
CA GLU A 92 4.52 -1.67 9.11
C GLU A 92 4.68 -0.22 8.66
N ASP A 93 4.71 0.71 9.62
CA ASP A 93 5.08 2.10 9.36
C ASP A 93 6.50 2.18 8.81
N ALA A 94 6.70 3.01 7.80
CA ALA A 94 7.99 3.24 7.18
C ALA A 94 8.35 4.72 7.16
N ASN A 95 9.64 5.00 6.95
CA ASN A 95 10.14 6.33 6.65
C ASN A 95 10.74 6.39 5.24
N MET A 96 10.92 7.61 4.74
CA MET A 96 11.43 7.86 3.39
C MET A 96 12.78 7.18 3.13
N GLY A 97 13.66 7.07 4.13
CA GLY A 97 14.95 6.37 4.00
C GLY A 97 14.75 4.89 3.71
N GLN A 98 13.92 4.20 4.50
CA GLN A 98 13.60 2.78 4.32
C GLN A 98 13.01 2.51 2.93
N ILE A 99 12.06 3.34 2.48
CA ILE A 99 11.45 3.20 1.15
C ILE A 99 12.50 3.33 0.05
N LEU A 100 13.36 4.35 0.14
CA LEU A 100 14.42 4.56 -0.86
C LEU A 100 15.46 3.45 -0.84
N ASP A 101 15.79 2.91 0.33
CA ASP A 101 16.74 1.80 0.46
C ASP A 101 16.18 0.52 -0.17
N LEU A 102 14.90 0.19 0.07
CA LEU A 102 14.23 -0.95 -0.57
C LEU A 102 14.24 -0.82 -2.09
N VAL A 103 13.82 0.34 -2.60
CA VAL A 103 13.76 0.58 -4.05
C VAL A 103 15.16 0.57 -4.69
N ASN A 104 16.19 1.05 -4.00
CA ASN A 104 17.58 0.98 -4.49
C ASN A 104 18.15 -0.45 -4.50
N GLN A 105 17.56 -1.37 -3.73
CA GLN A 105 17.96 -2.76 -3.68
C GLN A 105 17.27 -3.62 -4.74
N ASP A 106 16.35 -3.06 -5.53
CA ASP A 106 15.82 -3.74 -6.72
C ASP A 106 16.88 -3.76 -7.84
N TYR A 107 17.74 -4.77 -7.81
CA TYR A 107 18.77 -4.95 -8.84
C TYR A 107 18.24 -5.61 -10.11
N MET A 108 17.00 -6.13 -10.08
CA MET A 108 16.45 -6.93 -11.17
C MET A 108 15.55 -6.10 -12.08
N SER A 109 14.80 -5.14 -11.55
CA SER A 109 13.94 -4.31 -12.38
C SER A 109 14.72 -3.15 -13.01
N ALA A 110 14.50 -2.93 -14.30
CA ALA A 110 14.97 -1.71 -14.97
C ALA A 110 14.20 -0.45 -14.53
N ALA A 111 13.12 -0.64 -13.76
CA ALA A 111 12.21 0.40 -13.33
C ALA A 111 12.86 1.39 -12.35
N TRP A 112 13.79 0.93 -11.51
CA TRP A 112 14.34 1.74 -10.41
C TRP A 112 15.79 2.17 -10.63
N ASN A 113 16.08 2.71 -11.82
CA ASN A 113 17.35 3.38 -12.08
C ASN A 113 17.49 4.69 -11.26
N ALA A 114 18.72 5.22 -11.18
CA ALA A 114 19.04 6.40 -10.36
C ALA A 114 18.16 7.64 -10.65
N LYS A 115 17.66 7.82 -11.89
CA LYS A 115 16.76 8.91 -12.24
C LYS A 115 15.39 8.71 -11.58
N ASN A 116 14.80 7.52 -11.72
CA ASN A 116 13.48 7.21 -11.17
C ASN A 116 13.51 7.18 -9.63
N VAL A 117 14.58 6.69 -9.01
CA VAL A 117 14.78 6.80 -7.56
C VAL A 117 14.84 8.25 -7.09
N ASN A 118 15.51 9.12 -7.83
CA ASN A 118 15.55 10.55 -7.51
C ASN A 118 14.18 11.23 -7.70
N GLU A 119 13.41 10.84 -8.72
CA GLU A 119 12.04 11.33 -8.92
C GLU A 119 11.10 10.88 -7.80
N LEU A 120 11.21 9.62 -7.34
CA LEU A 120 10.51 9.10 -6.18
C LEU A 120 10.87 9.90 -4.90
N ARG A 121 12.15 10.18 -4.68
CA ARG A 121 12.61 11.05 -3.57
C ARG A 121 11.98 12.43 -3.64
N GLN A 122 12.00 13.07 -4.81
CA GLN A 122 11.40 14.40 -5.00
C GLN A 122 9.88 14.38 -4.78
N TYR A 123 9.21 13.32 -5.23
CA TYR A 123 7.78 13.11 -5.00
C TYR A 123 7.47 13.01 -3.50
N MET A 124 8.19 12.17 -2.76
CA MET A 124 7.99 12.00 -1.31
C MET A 124 8.26 13.29 -0.54
N HIS A 125 9.28 14.06 -0.90
CA HIS A 125 9.50 15.38 -0.31
C HIS A 125 8.38 16.38 -0.63
N LYS A 126 7.96 16.47 -1.90
CA LYS A 126 6.92 17.41 -2.34
C LYS A 126 5.58 17.16 -1.64
N TYR A 127 5.24 15.89 -1.40
CA TYR A 127 3.97 15.49 -0.82
C TYR A 127 4.08 14.98 0.62
N ASN A 128 5.15 15.31 1.36
CA ASN A 128 5.40 14.76 2.71
C ASN A 128 4.22 14.94 3.67
N LYS A 129 3.49 16.06 3.57
CA LYS A 129 2.33 16.37 4.40
C LYS A 129 1.15 15.44 4.09
N TYR A 130 1.06 14.94 2.87
CA TYR A 130 -0.06 14.12 2.40
C TYR A 130 0.24 12.63 2.42
N LEU A 131 1.52 12.24 2.55
CA LEU A 131 1.95 10.86 2.50
C LEU A 131 2.02 10.24 3.89
N GLN A 132 1.44 9.06 3.99
CA GLN A 132 1.79 8.05 4.98
C GLN A 132 2.54 6.93 4.25
N LEU A 133 3.62 6.47 4.86
CA LEU A 133 4.56 5.54 4.25
C LEU A 133 4.52 4.24 5.04
N TYR A 134 4.41 3.12 4.33
CA TYR A 134 4.40 1.79 4.93
C TYR A 134 5.24 0.82 4.13
N THR A 135 5.51 -0.34 4.70
CA THR A 135 5.99 -1.53 3.99
C THR A 135 5.01 -2.66 4.20
N LEU A 136 4.67 -3.37 3.13
CA LEU A 136 3.95 -4.64 3.18
C LEU A 136 4.95 -5.77 3.03
N GLN A 137 5.02 -6.64 4.03
CA GLN A 137 5.78 -7.88 3.98
C GLN A 137 4.79 -9.02 3.72
N VAL A 138 5.05 -9.84 2.70
CA VAL A 138 4.21 -10.99 2.34
C VAL A 138 5.05 -12.25 2.39
N TYR A 139 4.70 -13.17 3.29
CA TYR A 139 5.34 -14.48 3.39
C TYR A 139 4.69 -15.45 2.43
N LEU A 140 5.49 -15.96 1.51
CA LEU A 140 5.06 -16.88 0.46
C LEU A 140 5.43 -18.30 0.83
N ASP A 141 4.45 -19.18 0.75
CA ASP A 141 4.68 -20.62 0.84
C ASP A 141 3.68 -21.37 -0.04
N TYR A 142 4.09 -21.75 -1.24
CA TYR A 142 3.17 -22.36 -2.19
C TYR A 142 3.80 -23.34 -3.16
N LYS A 143 3.01 -24.34 -3.53
CA LYS A 143 3.40 -25.35 -4.52
C LYS A 143 2.95 -24.92 -5.91
N ALA A 144 3.85 -24.35 -6.70
CA ALA A 144 3.55 -23.90 -8.07
C ALA A 144 3.32 -25.06 -9.06
N SER A 145 3.93 -26.23 -8.82
CA SER A 145 3.72 -27.43 -9.64
C SER A 145 3.98 -28.70 -8.84
N LYS A 146 3.79 -29.89 -9.44
CA LYS A 146 4.07 -31.17 -8.74
C LYS A 146 5.48 -31.24 -8.16
N THR A 147 6.44 -30.54 -8.77
CA THR A 147 7.88 -30.56 -8.43
C THR A 147 8.42 -29.21 -7.95
N GLU A 148 7.65 -28.12 -8.04
CA GLU A 148 8.11 -26.78 -7.69
C GLU A 148 7.39 -26.26 -6.44
N TYR A 149 8.20 -25.88 -5.47
CA TYR A 149 7.79 -25.29 -4.21
C TYR A 149 8.47 -23.94 -4.10
N TYR A 150 7.70 -22.90 -3.85
CA TYR A 150 8.15 -21.54 -3.65
C TYR A 150 7.97 -21.19 -2.18
N SER A 151 9.08 -20.83 -1.53
CA SER A 151 9.09 -20.22 -0.21
C SER A 151 9.92 -18.94 -0.32
N GLY A 152 9.40 -17.84 0.22
CA GLY A 152 10.03 -16.53 0.09
C GLY A 152 9.31 -15.44 0.88
N MET A 153 9.81 -14.22 0.73
CA MET A 153 9.22 -13.04 1.33
C MET A 153 9.32 -11.89 0.33
N ASP A 154 8.17 -11.31 0.00
CA ASP A 154 8.11 -10.05 -0.76
C ASP A 154 8.03 -8.88 0.23
N ILE A 155 8.73 -7.77 -0.07
CA ILE A 155 8.67 -6.54 0.72
C ILE A 155 8.37 -5.38 -0.21
N ASP A 156 7.12 -4.92 -0.20
CA ASP A 156 6.63 -3.87 -1.10
C ASP A 156 6.41 -2.55 -0.35
N PRO A 157 7.12 -1.46 -0.72
CA PRO A 157 6.81 -0.13 -0.24
C PRO A 157 5.39 0.34 -0.60
N ILE A 158 4.69 0.94 0.34
CA ILE A 158 3.38 1.58 0.14
C ILE A 158 3.51 3.09 0.34
N LEU A 159 3.09 3.86 -0.68
CA LEU A 159 2.88 5.30 -0.58
C LEU A 159 1.38 5.59 -0.54
N LEU A 160 0.84 5.78 0.67
CA LEU A 160 -0.56 6.16 0.87
C LEU A 160 -0.67 7.69 0.89
N LYS A 161 -1.22 8.27 -0.17
CA LYS A 161 -1.44 9.71 -0.31
C LYS A 161 -2.89 10.06 0.02
N LEU A 162 -3.08 10.66 1.20
CA LEU A 162 -4.36 11.19 1.67
C LEU A 162 -4.46 12.68 1.29
N ASN A 163 -5.16 12.97 0.20
CA ASN A 163 -5.34 14.33 -0.32
C ASN A 163 -6.34 15.14 0.53
N GLU A 164 -6.39 16.46 0.30
CA GLU A 164 -7.40 17.33 0.91
C GLU A 164 -8.58 17.57 -0.05
N GLY A 165 -9.75 17.87 0.51
CA GLY A 165 -10.94 18.24 -0.27
C GLY A 165 -11.55 17.06 -1.04
N ASN A 166 -12.03 17.33 -2.25
CA ASN A 166 -12.72 16.36 -3.10
C ASN A 166 -11.79 15.60 -4.07
N HIS A 167 -10.47 15.63 -3.81
CA HIS A 167 -9.51 14.88 -4.59
C HIS A 167 -9.45 13.42 -4.10
N PRO A 168 -9.46 12.44 -5.02
CA PRO A 168 -9.40 11.03 -4.63
C PRO A 168 -8.05 10.72 -3.98
N ASP A 169 -8.06 9.82 -3.01
CA ASP A 169 -6.83 9.36 -2.36
C ASP A 169 -6.19 8.26 -3.22
N VAL A 170 -4.89 8.04 -3.00
CA VAL A 170 -4.10 7.14 -3.84
C VAL A 170 -3.21 6.27 -2.98
N ALA A 171 -3.23 4.96 -3.19
CA ALA A 171 -2.17 4.07 -2.70
C ALA A 171 -1.30 3.63 -3.87
N ASN A 172 0.01 3.64 -3.67
CA ASN A 172 0.97 3.10 -4.63
C ASN A 172 1.76 2.00 -3.93
N PHE A 173 1.64 0.77 -4.42
CA PHE A 173 2.44 -0.38 -4.01
C PHE A 173 3.58 -0.49 -5.02
N ILE A 174 4.80 -0.25 -4.56
CA ILE A 174 5.99 -0.37 -5.39
C ILE A 174 6.44 -1.81 -5.30
N LEU A 175 6.51 -2.51 -6.43
CA LEU A 175 6.99 -3.87 -6.47
C LEU A 175 8.51 -3.82 -6.46
N VAL A 176 9.13 -4.49 -5.48
CA VAL A 176 10.58 -4.56 -5.33
C VAL A 176 11.00 -6.02 -5.42
N ASN A 177 11.88 -6.35 -6.36
CA ASN A 177 12.45 -7.69 -6.41
C ASN A 177 13.62 -7.79 -5.44
N TYR A 178 13.33 -8.28 -4.24
CA TYR A 178 14.36 -8.62 -3.26
C TYR A 178 14.82 -10.06 -3.49
N THR A 179 16.00 -10.25 -4.06
CA THR A 179 16.70 -11.54 -3.98
C THR A 179 17.84 -11.42 -3.00
N ASP A 180 17.96 -12.38 -2.08
CA ASP A 180 19.19 -12.56 -1.30
C ASP A 180 20.34 -12.72 -2.30
N LYS A 181 21.31 -11.79 -2.26
CA LYS A 181 22.49 -11.80 -3.12
C LYS A 181 23.34 -13.05 -2.95
#